data_AF-A0A9D6WTK9-F1
#
_entry.id   AF-A0A9D6WTK9-F1
#
_cell.length_a   1.000
_cell.length_b   1.000
_cell.length_c   1.000
_cell.angle_alpha   90.00
_cell.angle_beta   90.00
_cell.angle_gamma   90.00
#
_symmetry.space_group_name_H-M   'P 1'
#
loop_
_entity.id
_entity.type
_entity.pdbx_description
1 polymer ?
#
loop_
_entity_poly.entity_id
_entity_poly.type
_entity_poly.pdbx_seq_one_letter_code
_entity_poly.pdbx_strand_id
1 'polypeptide(L)'
;MPESPQITIRELIALGLPAETRVLAGHAHLNRAISWVVAASATESALRLTAGDFVFLVPPYSDDLAPRVARLAEIGVAGIAIIGEVMPALMSKHAPALPLLALPHSADIRRLERIALSLLLERNAGPEHRAAQLYQRLGVMIAENTGLDAMANFIRETTSKSVLIQDKRLETLAATFLPEMESFHADIETWATANLPDEWRDRKSAAQHQDVVQQILPMENLARLVAPIVVKGVARGYFSLIARGETLTPFDRAATEQSAAACALEMAKAKAVSEAEKRVRGTFVDALLAGTLTPPEAASWA
;
A
#
# COMPACT_ATOMS: atom_id res chain seq x y z
N MET A 1 -6.31 -21.66 0.50
CA MET A 1 -5.56 -20.40 0.40
C MET A 1 -6.54 -19.37 -0.13
N PRO A 2 -6.77 -18.23 0.54
CA PRO A 2 -7.58 -17.19 -0.07
C PRO A 2 -6.84 -16.71 -1.33
N GLU A 3 -7.51 -16.77 -2.49
CA GLU A 3 -6.98 -16.26 -3.75
C GLU A 3 -6.58 -14.79 -3.54
N SER A 4 -5.34 -14.43 -3.87
CA SER A 4 -4.92 -13.04 -3.93
C SER A 4 -5.93 -12.25 -4.77
N PRO A 5 -6.33 -11.03 -4.38
CA PRO A 5 -7.33 -10.27 -5.12
C PRO A 5 -6.80 -9.96 -6.52
N GLN A 6 -7.23 -10.72 -7.52
CA GLN A 6 -6.82 -10.52 -8.91
C GLN A 6 -7.65 -9.39 -9.54
N ILE A 7 -7.04 -8.58 -10.41
CA ILE A 7 -7.78 -7.55 -11.15
C ILE A 7 -8.82 -8.21 -12.04
N THR A 8 -10.06 -7.75 -11.96
CA THR A 8 -11.13 -8.21 -12.85
C THR A 8 -11.21 -7.35 -14.12
N ILE A 9 -11.90 -7.86 -15.15
CA ILE A 9 -12.15 -7.10 -16.39
C ILE A 9 -12.94 -5.81 -16.10
N ARG A 10 -13.89 -5.88 -15.17
CA ARG A 10 -14.64 -4.71 -14.70
C ARG A 10 -13.73 -3.63 -14.14
N GLU A 11 -12.75 -4.03 -13.33
CA GLU A 11 -11.77 -3.10 -12.76
C GLU A 11 -10.81 -2.57 -13.82
N LEU A 12 -10.37 -3.41 -14.76
CA LEU A 12 -9.56 -2.95 -15.89
C LEU A 12 -10.30 -1.90 -16.73
N ILE A 13 -11.59 -2.09 -16.99
CA ILE A 13 -12.43 -1.09 -17.68
C ILE A 13 -12.49 0.22 -16.88
N ALA A 14 -12.67 0.14 -15.56
CA ALA A 14 -12.83 1.31 -14.71
C ALA A 14 -11.53 2.11 -14.51
N LEU A 15 -10.39 1.44 -14.45
CA LEU A 15 -9.10 2.04 -14.03
C LEU A 15 -8.07 2.16 -15.15
N GLY A 16 -8.12 1.29 -16.15
CA GLY A 16 -7.05 1.15 -17.15
C GLY A 16 -7.43 1.45 -18.59
N LEU A 17 -8.73 1.48 -18.92
CA LEU A 17 -9.23 1.70 -20.28
C LEU A 17 -9.88 3.09 -20.46
N PRO A 18 -9.98 3.62 -21.70
CA PRO A 18 -10.68 4.87 -21.97
C PRO A 18 -12.16 4.81 -21.59
N ALA A 19 -12.75 5.93 -21.18
CA ALA A 19 -14.14 6.02 -20.75
C ALA A 19 -15.15 5.62 -21.85
N GLU A 20 -14.75 5.78 -23.12
CA GLU A 20 -15.54 5.41 -24.30
C GLU A 20 -15.48 3.91 -24.62
N THR A 21 -14.83 3.10 -23.78
CA THR A 21 -14.78 1.64 -23.96
C THR A 21 -16.17 1.04 -23.78
N ARG A 22 -16.64 0.32 -24.80
CA ARG A 22 -17.95 -0.34 -24.79
C ARG A 22 -17.81 -1.84 -24.64
N VAL A 23 -18.59 -2.43 -23.74
CA VAL A 23 -18.73 -3.89 -23.64
C VAL A 23 -19.73 -4.33 -24.72
N LEU A 24 -19.24 -5.06 -25.72
CA LEU A 24 -20.08 -5.56 -26.82
C LEU A 24 -20.74 -6.89 -26.47
N ALA A 25 -20.01 -7.78 -25.78
CA ALA A 25 -20.47 -9.12 -25.44
C ALA A 25 -19.92 -9.57 -24.07
N GLY A 26 -20.48 -10.66 -23.52
CA GLY A 26 -19.97 -11.28 -22.31
C GLY A 26 -20.15 -10.46 -21.03
N HIS A 27 -21.20 -9.63 -20.95
CA HIS A 27 -21.51 -8.78 -19.78
C HIS A 27 -21.54 -9.56 -18.45
N ALA A 28 -21.99 -10.82 -18.47
CA ALA A 28 -22.04 -11.70 -17.31
C ALA A 28 -20.65 -12.11 -16.78
N HIS A 29 -19.60 -11.97 -17.60
CA HIS A 29 -18.24 -12.44 -17.30
C HIS A 29 -17.25 -11.32 -16.98
N LEU A 30 -17.73 -10.09 -16.77
CA LEU A 30 -16.86 -8.94 -16.44
C LEU A 30 -16.14 -9.09 -15.09
N ASN A 31 -16.62 -9.97 -14.21
CA ASN A 31 -15.98 -10.26 -12.93
C ASN A 31 -14.91 -11.37 -13.04
N ARG A 32 -14.62 -11.88 -14.25
CA ARG A 32 -13.48 -12.79 -14.44
C ARG A 32 -12.18 -12.06 -14.10
N ALA A 33 -11.32 -12.77 -13.39
CA ALA A 33 -9.99 -12.30 -13.06
C ALA A 33 -9.06 -12.37 -14.29
N ILE A 34 -8.15 -11.41 -14.36
CA ILE A 34 -7.12 -11.31 -15.38
C ILE A 34 -5.79 -11.75 -14.77
N SER A 35 -5.17 -12.76 -15.37
CA SER A 35 -3.87 -13.28 -14.93
C SER A 35 -2.70 -12.54 -15.58
N TRP A 36 -2.86 -12.17 -16.86
CA TRP A 36 -1.86 -11.42 -17.62
C TRP A 36 -2.52 -10.60 -18.73
N VAL A 37 -1.78 -9.67 -19.33
CA VAL A 37 -2.25 -8.86 -20.47
C VAL A 37 -1.28 -9.01 -21.62
N VAL A 38 -1.82 -9.15 -22.84
CA VAL A 38 -1.04 -9.40 -24.04
C VAL A 38 -1.59 -8.60 -25.22
N ALA A 39 -0.74 -7.82 -25.90
CA ALA A 39 -1.05 -7.30 -27.24
C ALA A 39 -0.72 -8.35 -28.31
N ALA A 40 -1.70 -8.65 -29.19
CA ALA A 40 -1.56 -9.66 -30.22
C ALA A 40 -1.88 -9.08 -31.61
N SER A 41 -0.89 -9.06 -32.49
CA SER A 41 -1.08 -8.71 -33.91
C SER A 41 -1.44 -9.93 -34.77
N ALA A 42 -1.95 -9.72 -35.99
CA ALA A 42 -2.31 -10.80 -36.92
C ALA A 42 -1.09 -11.64 -37.38
N THR A 43 0.11 -11.07 -37.30
CA THR A 43 1.38 -11.67 -37.76
C THR A 43 2.10 -12.51 -36.71
N GLU A 44 1.74 -12.41 -35.44
CA GLU A 44 2.45 -13.06 -34.33
C GLU A 44 1.90 -14.46 -34.05
N SER A 45 2.34 -15.43 -34.84
CA SER A 45 1.95 -16.85 -34.70
C SER A 45 2.58 -17.55 -33.46
N ALA A 46 3.48 -16.87 -32.74
CA ALA A 46 4.28 -17.44 -31.64
C ALA A 46 3.77 -17.09 -30.23
N LEU A 47 2.67 -16.34 -30.10
CA LEU A 47 2.11 -15.97 -28.79
C LEU A 47 1.60 -17.22 -28.05
N ARG A 48 2.29 -17.60 -26.98
CA ARG A 48 1.82 -18.63 -26.03
C ARG A 48 0.80 -18.01 -25.09
N LEU A 49 -0.45 -17.97 -25.54
CA LEU A 49 -1.57 -17.53 -24.72
C LEU A 49 -1.99 -18.64 -23.75
N THR A 50 -2.38 -18.23 -22.56
CA THR A 50 -2.86 -19.10 -21.50
C THR A 50 -4.27 -18.71 -21.06
N ALA A 51 -4.94 -19.62 -20.35
CA ALA A 51 -6.23 -19.33 -19.76
C ALA A 51 -6.10 -18.19 -18.75
N GLY A 52 -7.02 -17.21 -18.80
CA GLY A 52 -6.98 -16.02 -17.94
C GLY A 52 -6.21 -14.81 -18.50
N ASP A 53 -5.58 -14.92 -19.68
CA ASP A 53 -4.96 -13.77 -20.34
C ASP A 53 -6.02 -12.79 -20.86
N PHE A 54 -5.76 -11.49 -20.78
CA PHE A 54 -6.56 -10.47 -21.44
C PHE A 54 -5.85 -10.00 -22.72
N VAL A 55 -6.54 -10.09 -23.85
CA VAL A 55 -5.90 -9.89 -25.16
C VAL A 55 -6.33 -8.58 -25.81
N PHE A 56 -5.37 -7.71 -26.11
CA PHE A 56 -5.57 -6.56 -26.99
C PHE A 56 -5.28 -6.95 -28.44
N LEU A 57 -6.26 -6.86 -29.32
CA LEU A 57 -6.04 -7.10 -30.75
C LEU A 57 -5.55 -5.83 -31.43
N VAL A 58 -4.31 -5.90 -31.93
CA VAL A 58 -3.65 -4.79 -32.62
C VAL A 58 -4.08 -4.79 -34.09
N PRO A 59 -4.52 -3.63 -34.64
CA PRO A 59 -4.80 -3.50 -36.08
C PRO A 59 -3.51 -3.60 -36.91
N PRO A 60 -3.58 -3.94 -38.21
CA PRO A 60 -4.80 -4.21 -38.98
C PRO A 60 -5.45 -5.54 -38.62
N TYR A 61 -6.79 -5.59 -38.68
CA TYR A 61 -7.54 -6.82 -38.49
C TYR A 61 -7.57 -7.62 -39.79
N SER A 62 -7.27 -8.91 -39.70
CA SER A 62 -7.44 -9.83 -40.83
C SER A 62 -8.92 -10.15 -41.04
N ASP A 63 -9.29 -10.57 -42.25
CA ASP A 63 -10.65 -11.03 -42.59
C ASP A 63 -11.09 -12.22 -41.71
N ASP A 64 -10.12 -12.95 -41.13
CA ASP A 64 -10.30 -14.09 -40.22
C ASP A 64 -10.49 -13.69 -38.74
N LEU A 65 -11.02 -12.50 -38.45
CA LEU A 65 -11.23 -12.05 -37.06
C LEU A 65 -12.19 -12.97 -36.27
N ALA A 66 -13.25 -13.45 -36.91
CA ALA A 66 -14.23 -14.36 -36.30
C ALA A 66 -13.63 -15.70 -35.85
N PRO A 67 -12.93 -16.47 -36.71
CA PRO A 67 -12.27 -17.70 -36.27
C PRO A 67 -11.13 -17.44 -35.28
N ARG A 68 -10.45 -16.28 -35.35
CA ARG A 68 -9.43 -15.91 -34.37
C ARG A 68 -10.03 -15.71 -32.97
N VAL A 69 -11.16 -15.01 -32.86
CA VAL A 69 -11.87 -14.82 -31.58
C VAL A 69 -12.41 -16.14 -31.04
N ALA A 70 -12.91 -17.03 -31.91
CA ALA A 70 -13.32 -18.38 -31.51
C ALA A 70 -12.17 -19.17 -30.87
N ARG A 71 -10.99 -19.18 -31.53
CA ARG A 71 -9.80 -19.85 -31.01
C ARG A 71 -9.33 -19.27 -29.67
N LEU A 72 -9.39 -17.95 -29.50
CA LEU A 72 -9.06 -17.30 -28.23
C LEU A 72 -10.05 -17.69 -27.12
N ALA A 73 -11.34 -17.82 -27.45
CA ALA A 73 -12.34 -18.32 -26.51
C ALA A 73 -12.08 -19.78 -26.11
N GLU A 74 -11.65 -20.64 -27.04
CA GLU A 74 -11.28 -22.04 -26.75
C GLU A 74 -10.06 -22.15 -25.82
N ILE A 75 -9.09 -21.24 -25.92
CA ILE A 75 -7.94 -21.17 -25.00
C ILE A 75 -8.39 -20.77 -23.58
N GLY A 76 -9.54 -20.15 -23.43
CA GLY A 76 -10.06 -19.70 -22.14
C GLY A 76 -9.46 -18.37 -21.67
N VAL A 77 -9.13 -17.47 -22.61
CA VAL A 77 -8.69 -16.11 -22.28
C VAL A 77 -9.76 -15.39 -21.43
N ALA A 78 -9.35 -14.47 -20.57
CA ALA A 78 -10.26 -13.72 -19.70
C ALA A 78 -11.20 -12.82 -20.51
N GLY A 79 -10.67 -12.10 -21.51
CA GLY A 79 -11.42 -11.18 -22.36
C GLY A 79 -10.59 -10.65 -23.53
N ILE A 80 -11.25 -9.99 -24.48
CA ILE A 80 -10.64 -9.44 -25.69
C ILE A 80 -11.04 -7.97 -25.87
N ALA A 81 -10.09 -7.12 -26.23
CA ALA A 81 -10.34 -5.73 -26.63
C ALA A 81 -9.89 -5.46 -28.07
N ILE A 82 -10.73 -4.74 -28.82
CA ILE A 82 -10.55 -4.42 -30.24
C ILE A 82 -10.78 -2.92 -30.43
N ILE A 83 -10.02 -2.26 -31.29
CA ILE A 83 -10.22 -0.86 -31.67
C ILE A 83 -11.36 -0.74 -32.68
N GLY A 84 -12.29 0.17 -32.41
CA GLY A 84 -13.35 0.55 -33.32
C GLY A 84 -14.59 -0.33 -33.23
N GLU A 85 -15.42 -0.25 -34.27
CA GLU A 85 -16.64 -1.03 -34.35
C GLU A 85 -16.37 -2.47 -34.82
N VAL A 86 -17.01 -3.40 -34.13
CA VAL A 86 -16.94 -4.82 -34.47
C VAL A 86 -18.13 -5.20 -35.36
N MET A 87 -17.89 -5.98 -36.41
CA MET A 87 -18.94 -6.48 -37.29
C MET A 87 -20.02 -7.26 -36.53
N PRO A 88 -21.32 -7.08 -36.84
CA PRO A 88 -22.43 -7.77 -36.19
C PRO A 88 -22.31 -9.31 -36.17
N ALA A 89 -21.65 -9.90 -37.17
CA ALA A 89 -21.41 -11.34 -37.27
C ALA A 89 -20.52 -11.90 -36.16
N LEU A 90 -19.65 -11.08 -35.55
CA LEU A 90 -18.83 -11.48 -34.41
C LEU A 90 -19.66 -11.57 -33.13
N MET A 91 -20.67 -10.71 -33.01
CA MET A 91 -21.53 -10.60 -31.83
C MET A 91 -22.51 -11.76 -31.70
N SER A 92 -23.08 -12.25 -32.80
CA SER A 92 -24.14 -13.27 -32.75
C SER A 92 -23.67 -14.68 -32.37
N LYS A 93 -22.39 -15.02 -32.61
CA LYS A 93 -21.88 -16.39 -32.46
C LYS A 93 -21.15 -16.65 -31.12
N HIS A 94 -20.56 -15.63 -30.51
CA HIS A 94 -19.73 -15.76 -29.29
C HIS A 94 -20.21 -14.90 -28.11
N ALA A 95 -21.39 -14.26 -28.25
CA ALA A 95 -21.99 -13.33 -27.28
C ALA A 95 -21.98 -13.76 -25.79
N PRO A 96 -22.20 -15.04 -25.43
CA PRO A 96 -22.35 -15.40 -24.02
C PRO A 96 -21.06 -15.85 -23.32
N ALA A 97 -20.00 -16.28 -24.02
CA ALA A 97 -18.90 -17.02 -23.37
C ALA A 97 -17.67 -16.18 -23.00
N LEU A 98 -17.48 -15.01 -23.64
CA LEU A 98 -16.27 -14.22 -23.53
C LEU A 98 -16.56 -12.70 -23.60
N PRO A 99 -16.06 -11.90 -22.64
CA PRO A 99 -16.11 -10.45 -22.71
C PRO A 99 -15.38 -9.91 -23.94
N LEU A 100 -16.10 -9.17 -24.77
CA LEU A 100 -15.55 -8.49 -25.93
C LEU A 100 -15.74 -6.98 -25.78
N LEU A 101 -14.64 -6.24 -25.82
CA LEU A 101 -14.61 -4.79 -25.63
C LEU A 101 -14.28 -4.08 -26.95
N ALA A 102 -14.99 -2.99 -27.22
CA ALA A 102 -14.66 -2.03 -28.26
C ALA A 102 -14.00 -0.79 -27.64
N LEU A 103 -12.76 -0.54 -28.04
CA LEU A 103 -11.97 0.63 -27.70
C LEU A 103 -12.21 1.75 -28.72
N PRO A 104 -12.07 3.03 -28.34
CA PRO A 104 -12.19 4.14 -29.28
C PRO A 104 -11.10 4.07 -30.37
N HIS A 105 -11.38 4.61 -31.56
CA HIS A 105 -10.43 4.64 -32.68
C HIS A 105 -9.12 5.39 -32.37
N SER A 106 -9.13 6.28 -31.37
CA SER A 106 -7.96 7.01 -30.86
C SER A 106 -7.12 6.23 -29.85
N ALA A 107 -7.49 4.99 -29.50
CA ALA A 107 -6.79 4.19 -28.51
C ALA A 107 -5.39 3.75 -29.00
N ASP A 108 -4.38 3.91 -28.14
CA ASP A 108 -3.04 3.36 -28.34
C ASP A 108 -2.91 2.05 -27.57
N ILE A 109 -2.92 0.92 -28.27
CA ILE A 109 -2.83 -0.42 -27.66
C ILE A 109 -1.57 -0.58 -26.81
N ARG A 110 -0.40 -0.09 -27.26
CA ARG A 110 0.85 -0.27 -26.51
C ARG A 110 0.80 0.50 -25.19
N ARG A 111 0.20 1.70 -25.21
CA ARG A 111 -0.02 2.48 -23.99
C ARG A 111 -1.01 1.76 -23.06
N LEU A 112 -2.13 1.26 -23.58
CA LEU A 112 -3.14 0.56 -22.79
C LEU A 112 -2.63 -0.75 -22.21
N GLU A 113 -1.86 -1.52 -22.97
CA GLU A 113 -1.17 -2.72 -22.51
C GLU A 113 -0.25 -2.41 -21.33
N ARG A 114 0.59 -1.36 -21.44
CA ARG A 114 1.47 -0.95 -20.34
C ARG A 114 0.69 -0.53 -19.09
N ILE A 115 -0.39 0.24 -19.25
CA ILE A 115 -1.25 0.64 -18.11
C ILE A 115 -1.86 -0.60 -17.45
N ALA A 116 -2.42 -1.52 -18.23
CA ALA A 116 -3.03 -2.74 -17.74
C ALA A 116 -2.02 -3.66 -17.04
N LEU A 117 -0.82 -3.81 -17.60
CA LEU A 117 0.28 -4.55 -16.98
C LEU A 117 0.74 -3.90 -15.67
N SER A 118 0.87 -2.57 -15.61
CA SER A 118 1.18 -1.85 -14.38
C SER A 118 0.12 -2.10 -13.31
N LEU A 119 -1.16 -2.02 -13.65
CA LEU A 119 -2.25 -2.33 -12.71
C LEU A 119 -2.14 -3.77 -12.19
N LEU A 120 -1.91 -4.74 -13.08
CA LEU A 120 -1.71 -6.15 -12.71
C LEU A 120 -0.51 -6.36 -11.79
N LEU A 121 0.62 -5.75 -12.10
CA LEU A 121 1.84 -5.86 -11.29
C LEU A 121 1.67 -5.18 -9.93
N GLU A 122 0.98 -4.04 -9.86
CA GLU A 122 0.67 -3.36 -8.60
C GLU A 122 -0.27 -4.19 -7.73
N ARG A 123 -1.30 -4.81 -8.32
CA ARG A 123 -2.21 -5.70 -7.60
C ARG A 123 -1.52 -6.98 -7.14
N ASN A 124 -0.62 -7.51 -7.95
CA ASN A 124 0.16 -8.70 -7.65
C ASN A 124 1.45 -8.39 -6.87
N ALA A 125 1.67 -7.12 -6.50
CA ALA A 125 2.84 -6.73 -5.74
C ALA A 125 2.84 -7.49 -4.41
N GLY A 126 3.89 -8.29 -4.23
CA GLY A 126 4.12 -9.05 -3.00
C GLY A 126 4.13 -8.12 -1.78
N PRO A 127 3.89 -8.68 -0.58
CA PRO A 127 3.81 -7.92 0.66
C PRO A 127 5.03 -7.01 0.88
N GLU A 128 6.23 -7.50 0.58
CA GLU A 128 7.49 -6.75 0.68
C GLU A 128 7.53 -5.53 -0.25
N HIS A 129 7.08 -5.67 -1.50
CA HIS A 129 7.11 -4.56 -2.44
C HIS A 129 6.15 -3.44 -2.02
N ARG A 130 4.95 -3.81 -1.57
CA ARG A 130 3.98 -2.85 -1.05
C ARG A 130 4.48 -2.16 0.23
N ALA A 131 5.14 -2.90 1.11
CA ALA A 131 5.75 -2.32 2.31
C ALA A 131 6.90 -1.35 1.96
N ALA A 132 7.72 -1.67 0.97
CA ALA A 132 8.75 -0.75 0.47
C ALA A 132 8.14 0.54 -0.10
N GLN A 133 7.03 0.45 -0.84
CA GLN A 133 6.30 1.63 -1.33
C GLN A 133 5.73 2.48 -0.17
N LEU A 134 5.18 1.84 0.87
CA LEU A 134 4.74 2.52 2.09
C LEU A 134 5.90 3.29 2.73
N TYR A 135 7.06 2.66 2.89
CA TYR A 135 8.27 3.32 3.43
C TYR A 135 8.70 4.54 2.60
N GLN A 136 8.71 4.43 1.27
CA GLN A 136 9.06 5.56 0.40
C GLN A 136 8.12 6.75 0.57
N ARG A 137 6.81 6.52 0.66
CA ARG A 137 5.82 7.59 0.90
C ARG A 137 5.96 8.21 2.28
N LEU A 138 6.20 7.40 3.32
CA LEU A 138 6.53 7.90 4.65
C LEU A 138 7.80 8.76 4.65
N GLY A 139 8.82 8.39 3.85
CA GLY A 139 10.02 9.18 3.68
C GLY A 139 9.76 10.60 3.16
N VAL A 140 8.83 10.76 2.21
CA VAL A 140 8.39 12.08 1.72
C VAL A 140 7.72 12.88 2.85
N MET A 141 6.79 12.26 3.59
CA MET A 141 6.10 12.89 4.71
C MET A 141 7.05 13.36 5.83
N ILE A 142 8.10 12.59 6.10
CA ILE A 142 9.16 12.94 7.05
C ILE A 142 9.94 14.15 6.56
N ALA A 143 10.29 14.20 5.27
CA ALA A 143 10.97 15.35 4.68
C ALA A 143 10.13 16.63 4.77
N GLU A 144 8.81 16.50 4.68
CA GLU A 144 7.85 17.61 4.77
C GLU A 144 7.48 18.04 6.20
N ASN A 145 8.09 17.45 7.24
CA ASN A 145 7.80 17.75 8.65
C ASN A 145 6.32 17.55 9.05
N THR A 146 5.64 16.55 8.49
CA THR A 146 4.22 16.30 8.79
C THR A 146 3.97 15.71 10.19
N GLY A 147 4.97 15.06 10.80
CA GLY A 147 4.90 14.51 12.16
C GLY A 147 4.25 13.13 12.27
N LEU A 148 4.29 12.56 13.49
CA LEU A 148 3.86 11.18 13.76
C LEU A 148 2.34 10.97 13.59
N ASP A 149 1.51 11.96 13.92
CA ASP A 149 0.05 11.85 13.76
C ASP A 149 -0.37 11.71 12.29
N ALA A 150 0.22 12.53 11.41
CA ALA A 150 -0.02 12.45 9.98
C ALA A 150 0.44 11.11 9.42
N MET A 151 1.63 10.64 9.82
CA MET A 151 2.13 9.32 9.44
C MET A 151 1.20 8.20 9.91
N ALA A 152 0.75 8.24 11.17
CA ALA A 152 -0.15 7.23 11.73
C ALA A 152 -1.46 7.16 10.93
N ASN A 153 -2.05 8.30 10.59
CA ASN A 153 -3.24 8.37 9.74
C ASN A 153 -3.02 7.78 8.35
N PHE A 154 -1.91 8.14 7.68
CA PHE A 154 -1.57 7.61 6.38
C PHE A 154 -1.35 6.07 6.41
N ILE A 155 -0.70 5.56 7.45
CA ILE A 155 -0.51 4.11 7.64
C ILE A 155 -1.86 3.42 7.87
N ARG A 156 -2.75 3.98 8.71
CA ARG A 156 -4.10 3.45 8.92
C ARG A 156 -4.88 3.38 7.63
N GLU A 157 -4.84 4.42 6.80
CA GLU A 157 -5.51 4.44 5.49
C GLU A 157 -4.93 3.40 4.54
N THR A 158 -3.61 3.25 4.51
CA THR A 158 -2.92 2.32 3.60
C THR A 158 -3.13 0.86 4.01
N THR A 159 -3.12 0.57 5.31
CA THR A 159 -3.24 -0.80 5.84
C THR A 159 -4.68 -1.19 6.16
N SER A 160 -5.58 -0.22 6.34
CA SER A 160 -6.91 -0.43 6.91
C SER A 160 -6.83 -1.15 8.26
N LYS A 161 -5.88 -0.74 9.12
CA LYS A 161 -5.67 -1.25 10.49
C LYS A 161 -5.47 -0.07 11.45
N SER A 162 -5.87 -0.24 12.71
CA SER A 162 -5.61 0.77 13.75
C SER A 162 -4.11 0.86 14.03
N VAL A 163 -3.61 2.06 14.33
CA VAL A 163 -2.19 2.33 14.56
C VAL A 163 -2.01 2.92 15.95
N LEU A 164 -1.01 2.42 16.68
CA LEU A 164 -0.58 2.97 17.97
C LEU A 164 0.94 3.10 17.97
N ILE A 165 1.42 4.32 18.25
CA ILE A 165 2.84 4.67 18.35
C ILE A 165 3.11 5.11 19.78
N GLN A 166 4.00 4.40 20.47
CA GLN A 166 4.36 4.68 21.86
C GLN A 166 5.84 5.02 21.97
N ASP A 167 6.19 5.82 22.98
CA ASP A 167 7.57 6.13 23.33
C ASP A 167 8.22 5.02 24.19
N LYS A 168 9.46 5.25 24.64
CA LYS A 168 10.24 4.32 25.50
C LYS A 168 9.62 4.10 26.89
N ARG A 169 8.69 4.95 27.32
CA ARG A 169 7.92 4.85 28.57
C ARG A 169 6.52 4.27 28.32
N LEU A 170 6.23 3.88 27.08
CA LEU A 170 4.93 3.39 26.63
C LEU A 170 3.84 4.48 26.64
N GLU A 171 4.23 5.76 26.69
CA GLU A 171 3.30 6.87 26.50
C GLU A 171 2.92 6.97 25.01
N THR A 172 1.62 7.13 24.73
CA THR A 172 1.13 7.31 23.36
C THR A 172 1.66 8.62 22.77
N LEU A 173 2.39 8.52 21.66
CA LEU A 173 2.85 9.66 20.87
C LEU A 173 1.87 10.01 19.74
N ALA A 174 1.26 8.98 19.14
CA ALA A 174 0.25 9.11 18.11
C ALA A 174 -0.61 7.84 18.10
N ALA A 175 -1.91 7.99 17.90
CA ALA A 175 -2.81 6.87 17.75
C ALA A 175 -3.97 7.22 16.82
N THR A 176 -4.39 6.25 16.01
CA THR A 176 -5.53 6.40 15.12
C THR A 176 -6.22 5.05 14.99
N PHE A 177 -7.51 5.00 15.30
CA PHE A 177 -8.28 3.77 15.36
C PHE A 177 -9.30 3.72 14.22
N LEU A 178 -9.62 2.50 13.78
CA LEU A 178 -10.78 2.30 12.92
C LEU A 178 -12.07 2.57 13.71
N PRO A 179 -13.14 3.09 13.08
CA PRO A 179 -14.39 3.43 13.78
C PRO A 179 -14.99 2.27 14.58
N GLU A 180 -14.86 1.04 14.07
CA GLU A 180 -15.33 -0.18 14.73
C GLU A 180 -14.52 -0.57 15.99
N MET A 181 -13.36 0.05 16.20
CA MET A 181 -12.45 -0.23 17.32
C MET A 181 -12.39 0.91 18.34
N GLU A 182 -13.08 2.02 18.10
CA GLU A 182 -13.03 3.23 18.93
C GLU A 182 -13.41 2.94 20.39
N SER A 183 -14.41 2.06 20.61
CA SER A 183 -14.85 1.66 21.96
C SER A 183 -13.78 0.90 22.75
N PHE A 184 -12.80 0.31 22.07
CA PHE A 184 -11.73 -0.48 22.69
C PHE A 184 -10.43 0.31 22.85
N HIS A 185 -10.36 1.57 22.41
CA HIS A 185 -9.13 2.36 22.39
C HIS A 185 -8.42 2.37 23.76
N ALA A 186 -9.10 2.80 24.82
CA ALA A 186 -8.51 2.89 26.15
C ALA A 186 -8.03 1.52 26.69
N ASP A 187 -8.79 0.46 26.43
CA ASP A 187 -8.44 -0.90 26.85
C ASP A 187 -7.21 -1.42 26.08
N ILE A 188 -7.13 -1.13 24.78
CA ILE A 188 -6.00 -1.49 23.93
C ILE A 188 -4.71 -0.79 24.39
N GLU A 189 -4.76 0.52 24.67
CA GLU A 189 -3.59 1.26 25.16
C GLU A 189 -3.12 0.76 26.52
N THR A 190 -4.06 0.53 27.45
CA THR A 190 -3.78 0.00 28.78
C THR A 190 -3.12 -1.38 28.67
N TRP A 191 -3.69 -2.26 27.82
CA TRP A 191 -3.17 -3.59 27.61
C TRP A 191 -1.79 -3.56 26.93
N ALA A 192 -1.61 -2.75 25.89
CA ALA A 192 -0.35 -2.63 25.15
C ALA A 192 0.80 -2.14 26.03
N THR A 193 0.48 -1.27 26.99
CA THR A 193 1.42 -0.76 28.01
C THR A 193 1.81 -1.85 29.01
N ALA A 194 0.86 -2.68 29.45
CA ALA A 194 1.13 -3.75 30.41
C ALA A 194 1.82 -4.98 29.78
N ASN A 195 1.64 -5.20 28.48
CA ASN A 195 2.01 -6.46 27.80
C ASN A 195 3.04 -6.23 26.68
N LEU A 196 4.16 -5.59 27.01
CA LEU A 196 5.31 -5.56 26.11
C LEU A 196 6.02 -6.94 26.10
N PRO A 197 6.48 -7.45 24.94
CA PRO A 197 7.30 -8.66 24.89
C PRO A 197 8.48 -8.62 25.87
N ASP A 198 8.75 -9.72 26.56
CA ASP A 198 9.72 -9.74 27.65
C ASP A 198 11.14 -9.41 27.19
N GLU A 199 11.52 -9.85 25.99
CA GLU A 199 12.80 -9.54 25.33
C GLU A 199 12.99 -8.04 25.08
N TRP A 200 11.92 -7.24 25.12
CA TRP A 200 11.94 -5.82 24.83
C TRP A 200 11.85 -4.94 26.07
N ARG A 201 11.71 -5.52 27.27
CA ARG A 201 11.82 -4.77 28.52
C ARG A 201 13.18 -4.08 28.64
N ASP A 202 14.24 -4.76 28.19
CA ASP A 202 15.53 -4.11 27.94
C ASP A 202 15.56 -3.53 26.53
N ARG A 203 15.83 -2.21 26.44
CA ARG A 203 15.77 -1.50 25.16
C ARG A 203 16.94 -1.78 24.22
N LYS A 204 18.07 -2.30 24.73
CA LYS A 204 19.20 -2.71 23.87
C LYS A 204 18.92 -4.09 23.29
N SER A 205 18.37 -4.99 24.10
CA SER A 205 17.82 -6.28 23.66
C SER A 205 16.75 -6.09 22.59
N ALA A 206 15.80 -5.17 22.82
CA ALA A 206 14.79 -4.81 21.83
C ALA A 206 15.38 -4.36 20.48
N ALA A 207 16.51 -3.65 20.51
CA ALA A 207 17.18 -3.21 19.29
C ALA A 207 17.90 -4.34 18.53
N GLN A 208 18.18 -5.46 19.19
CA GLN A 208 18.76 -6.66 18.57
C GLN A 208 17.69 -7.60 18.02
N HIS A 209 16.47 -7.57 18.58
CA HIS A 209 15.34 -8.40 18.19
C HIS A 209 14.24 -7.53 17.57
N GLN A 210 14.48 -7.05 16.34
CA GLN A 210 13.57 -6.12 15.63
C GLN A 210 12.39 -6.82 14.94
N ASP A 211 12.26 -8.13 15.13
CA ASP A 211 11.21 -8.93 14.50
C ASP A 211 9.81 -8.44 14.91
N VAL A 212 8.88 -8.50 13.96
CA VAL A 212 7.48 -8.20 14.24
C VAL A 212 6.89 -9.32 15.08
N VAL A 213 6.47 -9.00 16.30
CA VAL A 213 5.80 -9.94 17.20
C VAL A 213 4.28 -9.77 17.05
N GLN A 214 3.57 -10.89 16.93
CA GLN A 214 2.10 -10.90 16.95
C GLN A 214 1.62 -11.30 18.34
N GLN A 215 0.77 -10.48 18.94
CA GLN A 215 0.14 -10.75 20.23
C GLN A 215 -1.37 -10.79 20.06
N ILE A 216 -2.05 -11.70 20.76
CA ILE A 216 -3.51 -11.79 20.78
C ILE A 216 -4.02 -10.97 21.96
N LEU A 217 -4.97 -10.08 21.72
CA LEU A 217 -5.58 -9.25 22.75
C LEU A 217 -6.77 -10.00 23.37
N PRO A 218 -7.04 -9.78 24.67
CA PRO A 218 -8.15 -10.45 25.35
C PRO A 218 -9.54 -9.94 24.91
N MET A 219 -9.60 -8.84 24.13
CA MET A 219 -10.83 -8.27 23.59
C MET A 219 -11.09 -8.77 22.16
N GLU A 220 -12.29 -9.29 21.91
CA GLU A 220 -12.88 -9.53 20.59
C GLU A 220 -11.97 -10.10 19.47
N ASN A 221 -11.14 -11.11 19.76
CA ASN A 221 -10.25 -11.74 18.76
C ASN A 221 -9.35 -10.72 18.03
N LEU A 222 -9.03 -9.60 18.71
CA LEU A 222 -8.10 -8.62 18.22
C LEU A 222 -6.68 -9.17 18.33
N ALA A 223 -5.84 -8.75 17.40
CA ALA A 223 -4.43 -9.05 17.37
C ALA A 223 -3.64 -7.77 17.12
N ARG A 224 -2.45 -7.72 17.72
CA ARG A 224 -1.48 -6.63 17.59
C ARG A 224 -0.23 -7.18 16.93
N LEU A 225 0.18 -6.58 15.82
CA LEU A 225 1.53 -6.68 15.30
C LEU A 225 2.33 -5.54 15.90
N VAL A 226 3.41 -5.85 16.59
CA VAL A 226 4.25 -4.85 17.26
C VAL A 226 5.70 -4.99 16.81
N ALA A 227 6.39 -3.86 16.64
CA ALA A 227 7.82 -3.80 16.38
C ALA A 227 8.48 -2.67 17.18
N PRO A 228 9.75 -2.84 17.62
CA PRO A 228 10.48 -1.80 18.31
C PRO A 228 10.91 -0.69 17.34
N ILE A 229 10.79 0.57 17.78
CA ILE A 229 11.27 1.73 17.04
C ILE A 229 12.72 1.99 17.45
N VAL A 230 13.69 1.61 16.62
CA VAL A 230 15.11 1.59 16.99
C VAL A 230 15.88 2.78 16.43
N VAL A 231 16.52 3.55 17.31
CA VAL A 231 17.41 4.67 16.92
C VAL A 231 18.77 4.49 17.56
N LYS A 232 19.83 4.43 16.73
CA LYS A 232 21.23 4.25 17.17
C LYS A 232 21.40 3.02 18.10
N GLY A 233 20.80 1.89 17.73
CA GLY A 233 20.94 0.62 18.46
C GLY A 233 20.20 0.56 19.80
N VAL A 234 19.20 1.42 20.02
CA VAL A 234 18.36 1.40 21.23
C VAL A 234 16.90 1.63 20.85
N ALA A 235 15.98 0.83 21.39
CA ALA A 235 14.55 1.06 21.25
C ALA A 235 14.13 2.38 21.93
N ARG A 236 13.51 3.27 21.14
CA ARG A 236 12.99 4.58 21.57
C ARG A 236 11.48 4.60 21.72
N GLY A 237 10.82 3.52 21.34
CA GLY A 237 9.38 3.37 21.33
C GLY A 237 8.98 2.07 20.69
N TYR A 238 7.68 1.91 20.48
CA TYR A 238 7.09 0.73 19.85
C TYR A 238 5.99 1.16 18.90
N PHE A 239 5.98 0.56 17.73
CA PHE A 239 4.95 0.75 16.72
C PHE A 239 4.03 -0.46 16.73
N SER A 240 2.71 -0.23 16.63
CA SER A 240 1.70 -1.27 16.66
C SER A 240 0.68 -1.09 15.54
N LEU A 241 0.40 -2.16 14.79
CA LEU A 241 -0.85 -2.32 14.02
C LEU A 241 -1.80 -3.23 14.79
N ILE A 242 -3.06 -2.80 14.93
CA ILE A 242 -4.09 -3.56 15.65
C ILE A 242 -5.31 -3.75 14.74
N ALA A 243 -5.78 -4.99 14.65
CA ALA A 243 -7.02 -5.35 13.94
C ALA A 243 -7.53 -6.72 14.41
N ARG A 244 -8.65 -7.17 13.86
CA ARG A 244 -9.11 -8.56 14.04
C ARG A 244 -8.07 -9.53 13.46
N GLY A 245 -7.72 -10.58 14.22
CA GLY A 245 -6.63 -11.49 13.88
C GLY A 245 -6.76 -12.16 12.50
N GLU A 246 -7.98 -12.50 12.10
CA GLU A 246 -8.28 -13.10 10.79
C GLU A 246 -8.06 -12.16 9.60
N THR A 247 -8.01 -10.85 9.85
CA THR A 247 -7.84 -9.81 8.82
C THR A 247 -6.38 -9.41 8.62
N LEU A 248 -5.47 -9.91 9.46
CA LEU A 248 -4.04 -9.63 9.33
C LEU A 248 -3.44 -10.44 8.19
N THR A 249 -2.66 -9.76 7.36
CA THR A 249 -2.07 -10.29 6.13
C THR A 249 -0.54 -10.25 6.20
N PRO A 250 0.17 -10.96 5.30
CA PRO A 250 1.62 -10.82 5.17
C PRO A 250 2.08 -9.37 4.90
N PHE A 251 1.24 -8.56 4.24
CA PHE A 251 1.55 -7.15 4.03
C PHE A 251 1.53 -6.36 5.34
N ASP A 252 0.60 -6.64 6.26
CA ASP A 252 0.53 -5.93 7.54
C ASP A 252 1.78 -6.16 8.39
N ARG A 253 2.36 -7.37 8.31
CA ARG A 253 3.65 -7.70 8.95
C ARG A 253 4.79 -6.86 8.36
N ALA A 254 4.97 -6.91 7.04
CA ALA A 254 6.02 -6.12 6.38
C ALA A 254 5.80 -4.60 6.57
N ALA A 255 4.55 -4.14 6.55
CA ALA A 255 4.19 -2.75 6.81
C ALA A 255 4.51 -2.34 8.25
N THR A 256 4.37 -3.23 9.24
CA THR A 256 4.73 -2.97 10.65
C THR A 256 6.21 -2.66 10.77
N GLU A 257 7.06 -3.47 10.15
CA GLU A 257 8.52 -3.29 10.15
C GLU A 257 8.92 -1.96 9.48
N GLN A 258 8.41 -1.70 8.28
CA GLN A 258 8.69 -0.46 7.55
C GLN A 258 8.17 0.80 8.27
N SER A 259 7.00 0.71 8.90
CA SER A 259 6.43 1.81 9.67
C SER A 259 7.25 2.10 10.92
N ALA A 260 7.74 1.07 11.64
CA ALA A 260 8.63 1.24 12.78
C ALA A 260 9.94 1.93 12.38
N ALA A 261 10.54 1.54 11.24
CA ALA A 261 11.74 2.17 10.70
C ALA A 261 11.50 3.65 10.32
N ALA A 262 10.37 3.97 9.69
CA ALA A 262 10.01 5.35 9.38
C ALA A 262 9.79 6.19 10.65
N CYS A 263 9.09 5.65 11.65
CA CYS A 263 8.91 6.31 12.94
C CYS A 263 10.25 6.57 13.64
N ALA A 264 11.22 5.67 13.50
CA ALA A 264 12.56 5.85 14.06
C ALA A 264 13.26 7.07 13.45
N LEU A 265 13.12 7.29 12.14
CA LEU A 265 13.69 8.45 11.46
C LEU A 265 13.04 9.76 11.92
N GLU A 266 11.70 9.81 12.00
CA GLU A 266 10.99 11.00 12.47
C GLU A 266 11.31 11.32 13.94
N MET A 267 11.37 10.31 14.81
CA MET A 267 11.76 10.48 16.21
C MET A 267 13.23 10.91 16.37
N ALA A 268 14.14 10.39 15.53
CA ALA A 268 15.55 10.76 15.56
C ALA A 268 15.74 12.24 15.17
N LYS A 269 15.00 12.68 14.16
CA LYS A 269 14.96 14.07 13.70
C LYS A 269 14.37 15.01 14.75
N ALA A 270 13.19 14.70 15.29
CA ALA A 270 12.58 15.48 16.37
C ALA A 270 13.50 15.59 17.60
N LYS A 271 14.21 14.52 17.94
CA LYS A 271 15.23 14.54 18.99
C LYS A 271 16.41 15.45 18.67
N ALA A 272 16.92 15.45 17.44
CA ALA A 272 18.02 16.30 17.03
C ALA A 272 17.66 17.79 17.11
N VAL A 273 16.43 18.14 16.69
CA VAL A 273 15.88 19.50 16.83
C VAL A 273 15.80 19.89 18.31
N SER A 274 15.18 19.05 19.15
CA SER A 274 15.07 19.32 20.59
C SER A 274 16.43 19.47 21.29
N GLU A 275 17.44 18.69 20.90
CA GLU A 275 18.80 18.81 21.45
C GLU A 275 19.51 20.09 21.00
N ALA A 276 19.29 20.54 19.76
CA ALA A 276 19.82 21.81 19.28
C ALA A 276 19.18 22.99 20.01
N GLU A 277 17.85 23.00 20.18
CA GLU A 277 17.13 24.04 20.92
C GLU A 277 17.59 24.11 22.39
N LYS A 278 17.74 22.96 23.05
CA LYS A 278 18.25 22.91 24.44
C LYS A 278 19.66 23.45 24.55
N ARG A 279 20.51 23.22 23.55
CA ARG A 279 21.87 23.76 23.52
C ARG A 279 21.86 25.28 23.42
N VAL A 280 21.05 25.83 22.51
CA VAL A 280 20.89 27.28 22.33
C VAL A 280 20.35 27.94 23.62
N ARG A 281 19.34 27.33 24.26
CA ARG A 281 18.82 27.80 25.55
C ARG A 281 19.85 27.71 26.67
N GLY A 282 20.62 26.63 26.74
CA GLY A 282 21.70 26.47 27.71
C GLY A 282 22.77 27.56 27.57
N THR A 283 23.25 27.80 26.35
CA THR A 283 24.24 28.86 26.08
C THR A 283 23.74 30.24 26.46
N PHE A 284 22.45 30.52 26.28
CA PHE A 284 21.84 31.77 26.72
C PHE A 284 21.84 31.91 28.25
N VAL A 285 21.41 30.86 28.97
CA VAL A 285 21.41 30.86 30.45
C VAL A 285 22.83 31.04 30.99
N ASP A 286 23.81 30.33 30.42
CA ASP A 286 25.21 30.45 30.81
C ASP A 286 25.73 31.88 30.58
N ALA A 287 25.43 32.48 29.43
CA ALA A 287 25.84 33.85 29.10
C ALA A 287 25.15 34.92 29.97
N LEU A 288 23.91 34.68 30.40
CA LEU A 288 23.19 35.53 31.34
C LEU A 288 23.81 35.46 32.74
N LEU A 289 24.10 34.24 33.22
CA LEU A 289 24.73 34.01 34.53
C LEU A 289 26.16 34.56 34.58
N ALA A 290 26.91 34.46 33.47
CA ALA A 290 28.25 35.02 33.36
C ALA A 290 28.28 36.55 33.24
N GLY A 291 27.12 37.21 33.07
CA GLY A 291 27.03 38.66 32.85
C GLY A 291 27.64 39.11 31.53
N THR A 292 27.79 38.20 30.56
CA THR A 292 28.45 38.45 29.28
C THR A 292 27.49 38.92 28.19
N LEU A 293 26.18 38.92 28.45
CA LEU A 293 25.16 39.45 27.53
C LEU A 293 24.95 40.94 27.74
N THR A 294 24.95 41.70 26.66
CA THR A 294 24.50 43.10 26.69
C THR A 294 22.97 43.18 26.74
N PRO A 295 22.36 44.24 27.29
CA PRO A 295 20.90 44.40 27.35
C PRO A 295 20.17 44.24 25.99
N PRO A 296 20.71 44.69 24.85
CA PRO A 296 20.12 44.44 23.53
C PRO A 296 20.17 42.97 23.07
N GLU A 297 21.23 42.23 23.43
CA GLU A 297 21.37 40.80 23.13
C GLU A 297 20.41 39.97 23.98
N ALA A 298 20.21 40.36 25.25
CA ALA A 298 19.20 39.74 26.10
C ALA A 298 17.77 39.95 25.56
N ALA A 299 17.50 41.09 24.93
CA ALA A 299 16.18 41.43 24.37
C ALA A 299 15.88 40.78 23.01
N SER A 300 16.90 40.42 22.21
CA SER A 300 16.69 39.74 20.92
C SER A 300 16.48 38.22 21.05
N TRP A 301 16.68 37.67 22.24
CA TRP A 301 16.53 36.25 22.57
C TRP A 301 15.31 35.95 23.47
N ALA A 302 14.58 37.00 23.92
CA ALA A 302 13.34 36.92 24.70
C ALA A 302 12.11 36.84 23.80
#